data_AF-A0A060BJI4-F1
#
_entry.id   AF-A0A060BJI4-F1
#
_cell.length_a   1.000
_cell.length_b   1.000
_cell.length_c   1.000
_cell.angle_alpha   90.00
_cell.angle_beta   90.00
_cell.angle_gamma   90.00
#
_symmetry.space_group_name_H-M   'P 1'
#
loop_
_entity.id
_entity.type
_entity.pdbx_description
1 polymer ?
#
loop_
_entity_poly.entity_id
_entity_poly.type
_entity_poly.pdbx_seq_one_letter_code
_entity_poly.pdbx_strand_id
1 'polypeptide(L)'
;MKKMFIGFLITLGVLGASLAFNTKTVLAHGYVESPPARGYQGKLDYEKYGWTTAYNLYGNVITNPQSLEAPKGFPENGPVDGRIASANGGLGQIADF
;
A
#
# COMPACT_ATOMS: atom_id res chain seq x y z
N MET A 1 -49.53 -16.02 5.25
CA MET A 1 -48.59 -16.24 4.12
C MET A 1 -47.88 -14.96 3.67
N LYS A 2 -48.56 -13.89 3.23
CA LYS A 2 -47.90 -12.64 2.76
C LYS A 2 -46.95 -11.99 3.79
N LYS A 3 -47.34 -11.95 5.08
CA LYS A 3 -46.49 -11.43 6.16
C LYS A 3 -45.24 -12.27 6.42
N MET A 4 -45.31 -13.59 6.20
CA MET A 4 -44.16 -14.49 6.34
C MET A 4 -43.18 -14.35 5.17
N PHE A 5 -43.70 -14.14 3.95
CA PHE A 5 -42.88 -13.84 2.78
C PHE A 5 -42.13 -12.50 2.91
N ILE A 6 -42.78 -11.47 3.43
CA ILE A 6 -42.13 -10.17 3.69
C ILE A 6 -41.03 -10.33 4.75
N GLY A 7 -41.32 -11.05 5.84
CA GLY A 7 -40.32 -11.34 6.87
C GLY A 7 -39.09 -12.06 6.31
N PHE A 8 -39.30 -13.08 5.46
CA PHE A 8 -38.22 -13.83 4.82
C PHE A 8 -37.36 -12.97 3.87
N LEU A 9 -37.99 -12.08 3.10
CA LEU A 9 -37.25 -11.16 2.22
C LEU A 9 -36.40 -10.15 3.00
N ILE A 10 -36.89 -9.68 4.15
CA ILE A 10 -36.15 -8.77 5.02
C ILE A 10 -34.93 -9.49 5.63
N THR A 11 -35.09 -10.70 6.16
CA THR A 11 -33.94 -11.46 6.70
C THR A 11 -32.91 -11.81 5.63
N LEU A 12 -33.34 -12.18 4.42
CA LEU A 12 -32.42 -12.42 3.30
C LEU A 12 -31.66 -11.14 2.91
N GLY A 13 -32.36 -10.00 2.88
CA GLY A 13 -31.76 -8.70 2.58
C GLY A 13 -30.72 -8.27 3.62
N VAL A 14 -31.02 -8.45 4.91
CA VAL A 14 -30.10 -8.13 6.01
C VAL A 14 -28.87 -9.05 5.97
N LEU A 15 -29.06 -10.35 5.72
CA LEU A 15 -27.96 -11.31 5.62
C LEU A 15 -27.06 -11.03 4.41
N GLY A 16 -27.66 -10.72 3.26
CA GLY A 16 -26.94 -10.35 2.04
C GLY A 16 -26.14 -9.06 2.21
N ALA A 17 -26.70 -8.04 2.84
CA ALA A 17 -26.00 -6.80 3.14
C ALA A 17 -24.81 -7.05 4.10
N SER A 18 -25.01 -7.80 5.18
CA SER A 18 -23.96 -8.05 6.16
C SER A 18 -22.79 -8.88 5.62
N LEU A 19 -23.02 -9.78 4.66
CA LEU A 19 -21.97 -10.46 3.90
C LEU A 19 -21.22 -9.53 2.94
N ALA A 20 -21.91 -8.59 2.29
CA ALA A 20 -21.29 -7.65 1.36
C ALA A 20 -20.39 -6.61 2.05
N PHE A 21 -20.68 -6.24 3.30
CA PHE A 21 -19.90 -5.26 4.06
C PHE A 21 -18.78 -5.87 4.92
N ASN A 22 -18.58 -7.19 4.92
CA ASN A 22 -17.47 -7.84 5.64
C ASN A 22 -16.18 -7.93 4.81
N THR A 23 -15.87 -6.92 4.01
CA THR A 23 -14.59 -6.86 3.31
C THR A 23 -13.54 -6.24 4.24
N LYS A 24 -12.69 -7.08 4.84
CA LYS A 24 -11.51 -6.59 5.55
C LYS A 24 -10.56 -5.98 4.53
N THR A 25 -10.43 -4.66 4.52
CA THR A 25 -9.35 -3.97 3.81
C THR A 25 -8.06 -4.27 4.59
N VAL A 26 -7.25 -5.20 4.09
CA VAL A 26 -5.96 -5.54 4.72
C VAL A 26 -4.90 -4.60 4.16
N LEU A 27 -4.40 -3.68 5.00
CA LEU A 27 -3.24 -2.86 4.71
C LEU A 27 -1.95 -3.68 4.95
N ALA A 28 -1.60 -4.54 3.98
CA ALA A 28 -0.44 -5.44 4.11
C ALA A 28 0.92 -4.80 3.77
N HIS A 29 0.91 -3.59 3.19
CA HIS A 29 2.11 -2.87 2.81
C HIS A 29 2.56 -1.94 3.94
N GLY A 30 3.86 -1.74 4.10
CA GLY A 30 4.39 -0.92 5.19
C GLY A 30 5.77 -0.35 4.91
N TYR A 31 6.22 0.52 5.81
CA TYR A 31 7.54 1.15 5.82
C TYR A 31 7.97 1.37 7.28
N VAL A 32 9.25 1.63 7.50
CA VAL A 32 9.75 1.97 8.84
C VAL A 32 9.50 3.46 9.12
N GLU A 33 8.66 3.73 10.12
CA GLU A 33 8.29 5.09 10.52
C GLU A 33 9.32 5.73 11.45
N SER A 34 9.92 4.97 12.37
CA SER A 34 10.90 5.48 13.34
C SER A 34 12.07 4.50 13.55
N PRO A 35 13.33 4.93 13.30
CA PRO A 35 13.68 6.18 12.63
C PRO A 35 13.11 6.19 11.19
N PRO A 36 12.77 7.36 10.62
CA PRO A 36 12.13 7.43 9.32
C PRO A 36 13.03 6.82 8.25
N ALA A 37 12.55 5.76 7.58
CA ALA A 37 13.23 5.23 6.41
C ALA A 37 13.30 6.27 5.30
N ARG A 38 14.30 6.18 4.41
CA ARG A 38 14.53 7.17 3.34
C ARG A 38 13.29 7.42 2.47
N GLY A 39 12.56 6.38 2.09
CA GLY A 39 11.32 6.53 1.31
C GLY A 39 10.24 7.31 2.08
N TYR A 40 10.09 7.03 3.38
CA TYR A 40 9.16 7.77 4.24
C TYR A 40 9.61 9.21 4.48
N GLN A 41 10.91 9.45 4.65
CA GLN A 41 11.46 10.81 4.70
C GLN A 41 11.11 11.60 3.43
N GLY A 42 11.18 10.96 2.25
CA GLY A 42 10.75 11.58 1.00
C GLY A 42 9.28 12.01 1.01
N LYS A 43 8.39 11.21 1.62
CA LYS A 43 6.98 11.59 1.83
C LYS A 43 6.85 12.81 2.76
N LEU A 44 7.57 12.83 3.87
CA LEU A 44 7.56 13.97 4.81
C LEU A 44 8.08 15.25 4.14
N ASP A 45 9.12 15.13 3.32
CA ASP A 45 9.69 16.25 2.57
C ASP A 45 8.76 16.70 1.43
N TYR A 46 8.01 15.77 0.82
CA TYR A 46 6.93 16.12 -0.10
C TYR A 46 5.87 16.96 0.61
N GLU A 47 5.38 16.53 1.77
CA GLU A 47 4.39 17.26 2.56
C GLU A 47 4.90 18.65 2.99
N LYS A 48 6.21 18.78 3.25
CA LYS A 48 6.82 20.02 3.74
C LYS A 48 7.24 21.00 2.64
N TYR A 49 7.83 20.52 1.55
CA TYR A 49 8.51 21.33 0.54
C TYR A 49 7.87 21.23 -0.85
N GLY A 50 6.84 20.41 -1.00
CA GLY A 50 6.11 20.23 -2.25
C GLY A 50 6.69 19.15 -3.17
N TRP A 51 5.87 18.74 -4.13
CA TRP A 51 6.11 17.54 -4.97
C TRP A 51 7.41 17.63 -5.75
N THR A 52 7.65 18.73 -6.49
CA THR A 52 8.81 18.86 -7.39
C THR A 52 10.14 18.77 -6.62
N THR A 53 10.24 19.44 -5.48
CA THR A 53 11.44 19.43 -4.64
C THR A 53 11.72 18.01 -4.12
N ALA A 54 10.71 17.34 -3.57
CA ALA A 54 10.88 16.00 -3.03
C ALA A 54 11.12 14.96 -4.14
N TYR A 55 10.42 15.05 -5.25
CA TYR A 55 10.57 14.14 -6.40
C TYR A 55 11.99 14.17 -6.95
N ASN A 56 12.59 15.36 -7.10
CA ASN A 56 13.96 15.52 -7.59
C ASN A 56 15.01 14.90 -6.66
N LEU A 57 14.69 14.73 -5.37
CA LEU A 57 15.60 14.16 -4.36
C LEU A 57 15.38 12.66 -4.13
N TYR A 58 14.13 12.20 -4.17
CA TYR A 58 13.73 10.88 -3.72
C TYR A 58 13.08 10.00 -4.80
N GLY A 59 12.63 10.58 -5.92
CA GLY A 59 11.84 9.88 -6.95
C GLY A 59 10.36 9.77 -6.59
N ASN A 60 9.65 8.83 -7.22
CA ASN A 60 8.21 8.60 -7.01
C ASN A 60 7.89 7.95 -5.66
N VAL A 61 8.87 7.37 -4.95
CA VAL A 61 8.66 6.79 -3.62
C VAL A 61 7.96 7.74 -2.63
N ILE A 62 8.03 9.06 -2.86
CA ILE A 62 7.39 10.11 -2.06
C ILE A 62 5.87 9.95 -1.92
N THR A 63 5.19 9.32 -2.90
CA THR A 63 3.74 9.10 -2.87
C THR A 63 3.37 7.70 -2.42
N ASN A 64 4.30 6.75 -2.46
CA ASN A 64 4.08 5.34 -2.11
C ASN A 64 5.26 4.74 -1.31
N PRO A 65 5.57 5.28 -0.11
CA PRO A 65 6.70 4.79 0.69
C PRO A 65 6.55 3.31 1.12
N GLN A 66 5.32 2.80 1.15
CA GLN A 66 4.99 1.41 1.49
C GLN A 66 5.23 0.40 0.35
N SER A 67 5.60 0.86 -0.84
CA SER A 67 5.63 0.05 -2.07
C SER A 67 7.04 -0.35 -2.52
N LEU A 68 8.03 -0.27 -1.63
CA LEU A 68 9.39 -0.79 -1.86
C LEU A 68 9.42 -2.32 -1.69
N GLU A 69 8.76 -3.03 -2.60
CA GLU A 69 8.64 -4.48 -2.59
C GLU A 69 9.64 -5.14 -3.55
N ALA A 70 10.20 -6.29 -3.15
CA ALA A 70 11.11 -7.10 -3.96
C ALA A 70 11.06 -8.58 -3.57
N PRO A 71 11.57 -9.50 -4.42
CA PRO A 71 11.76 -10.88 -4.03
C PRO A 71 12.60 -11.00 -2.75
N LYS A 72 12.19 -11.89 -1.84
CA LYS A 72 12.92 -12.18 -0.60
C LYS A 72 14.20 -12.98 -0.84
N GLY A 73 15.00 -13.12 0.22
CA GLY A 73 16.17 -14.01 0.25
C GLY A 73 17.52 -13.31 0.09
N PHE A 74 17.59 -12.01 0.43
CA PHE A 74 18.86 -11.29 0.52
C PHE A 74 19.77 -11.89 1.60
N PRO A 75 21.08 -12.06 1.35
CA PRO A 75 21.84 -11.57 0.19
C PRO A 75 21.91 -12.52 -1.02
N GLU A 76 21.50 -13.78 -0.93
CA GLU A 76 21.63 -14.74 -2.03
C GLU A 76 20.67 -14.45 -3.21
N ASN A 77 19.55 -13.79 -2.93
CA ASN A 77 18.54 -13.33 -3.88
C ASN A 77 18.13 -11.88 -3.55
N GLY A 78 17.08 -11.38 -4.20
CA GLY A 78 16.51 -10.06 -3.94
C GLY A 78 17.06 -8.97 -4.86
N PRO A 79 16.97 -7.69 -4.47
CA PRO A 79 17.45 -6.59 -5.30
C PRO A 79 18.94 -6.70 -5.59
N VAL A 80 19.32 -6.43 -6.84
CA VAL A 80 20.73 -6.41 -7.27
C VAL A 80 21.49 -5.22 -6.67
N ASP A 81 22.82 -5.32 -6.66
CA ASP A 81 23.71 -4.24 -6.25
C ASP A 81 23.39 -2.92 -6.97
N GLY A 82 23.46 -1.81 -6.24
CA GLY A 82 23.05 -0.48 -6.73
C GLY A 82 21.54 -0.26 -6.82
N ARG A 83 20.71 -1.30 -6.61
CA ARG A 83 19.24 -1.24 -6.66
C ARG A 83 18.55 -1.67 -5.36
N ILE A 84 19.32 -1.93 -4.30
CA ILE A 84 18.82 -2.36 -2.99
C ILE A 84 17.81 -1.36 -2.41
N ALA A 85 18.18 -0.08 -2.35
CA ALA A 85 17.34 0.93 -1.70
C ALA A 85 16.03 1.22 -2.45
N SER A 86 15.99 1.02 -3.78
CA SER A 86 14.78 1.17 -4.58
C SER A 86 13.97 -0.12 -4.72
N ALA A 87 14.40 -1.20 -4.04
CA ALA A 87 13.83 -2.53 -4.20
C ALA A 87 13.73 -2.97 -5.68
N ASN A 88 14.73 -2.59 -6.50
CA ASN A 88 14.70 -2.77 -7.94
C ASN A 88 13.38 -2.26 -8.57
N GLY A 89 13.00 -1.03 -8.21
CA GLY A 89 11.80 -0.33 -8.69
C GLY A 89 10.48 -0.73 -8.03
N GLY A 90 10.52 -1.43 -6.88
CA GLY A 90 9.33 -1.77 -6.10
C GLY A 90 8.31 -2.60 -6.88
N LEU A 91 8.77 -3.59 -7.67
CA LEU A 91 7.95 -4.36 -8.62
C LEU A 91 7.13 -3.50 -9.60
N GLY A 92 7.61 -2.28 -9.91
CA GLY A 92 6.92 -1.33 -10.79
C GLY A 92 5.90 -0.43 -10.09
N GLN A 93 5.70 -0.58 -8.78
CA GLN A 93 4.73 0.22 -8.02
C GLN A 93 5.17 1.67 -7.82
N ILE A 94 6.48 1.91 -7.74
CA ILE A 94 7.05 3.26 -7.68
C ILE A 94 7.65 3.69 -9.03
N ALA A 95 8.00 2.74 -9.91
CA ALA A 95 8.64 3.03 -11.20
C ALA A 95 9.94 3.88 -11.07
N ASP A 96 10.62 3.77 -9.94
CA ASP A 96 11.90 4.42 -9.67
C ASP A 96 13.05 3.55 -10.18
N PHE A 97 13.76 4.03 -11.20
CA PHE A 97 14.99 3.44 -11.72
C PHE A 97 15.94 4.50 -12.26
#